data_AF-A0A536B9W0-F1
#
_entry.id   AF-A0A536B9W0-F1
#
_cell.length_a   1.000
_cell.length_b   1.000
_cell.length_c   1.000
_cell.angle_alpha   90.00
_cell.angle_beta   90.00
_cell.angle_gamma   90.00
#
_symmetry.space_group_name_H-M   'P 1'
#
loop_
_entity.id
_entity.type
_entity.pdbx_description
1 polymer ?
#
loop_
_entity_poly.entity_id
_entity_poly.type
_entity_poly.pdbx_seq_one_letter_code
_entity_poly.pdbx_strand_id
1 'polypeptide(L)'
;MSDELKVIDGGSTQAQAVLKSLDLVGFKSFVHKTHLEFAPGITAIIGPNGSGKCVAGSSRVTLGDGAERTIREIVDEALARGPIQVMDDGFATGANPGRVTVMTLDPETLRLESRPVSAFVKRRAPRTLLRIRTRSGRAVTATACHPLFTLRDGAFVPMRADNIRTGTHVALPRELPVEGDRAALPFGKTLERFQQKDRAYVPATAAIHNWLQVERQSFGSWRALWAAAGIPESRGRGIQAHQSISATDLVRVAHVTQSGPEISPILKASRQRGETRIPEALTPELARFLGYLIAEGNSGPPVGSVVFTNTDLEVLDDYSKLAEGLFGLKPYRRAFQRHERIYLWSRSLALLLERRFDYARLSSSAEKEVPAAILWAPEHMQWEFLSGLFEGDAHLAFRQHLHREQTFGGGSHRCVAPPRCLRNAS
;
A
#
# COMPACT_ATOMS: atom_id res chain seq x y z
N MET A 1 -19.41 -53.23 -35.49
CA MET A 1 -19.32 -53.96 -34.20
C MET A 1 -19.90 -53.05 -33.16
N SER A 2 -20.88 -53.55 -32.41
CA SER A 2 -21.95 -52.79 -31.75
C SER A 2 -21.49 -51.63 -30.88
N ASP A 3 -22.08 -50.47 -31.16
CA ASP A 3 -22.32 -49.41 -30.19
C ASP A 3 -23.11 -49.98 -29.02
N GLU A 4 -22.49 -50.11 -27.86
CA GLU A 4 -23.20 -50.12 -26.59
C GLU A 4 -22.62 -49.02 -25.70
N LEU A 5 -23.20 -47.83 -25.82
CA LEU A 5 -23.14 -46.81 -24.78
C LEU A 5 -23.98 -47.31 -23.59
N LYS A 6 -23.34 -47.51 -22.44
CA LYS A 6 -24.04 -47.71 -21.17
C LYS A 6 -24.07 -46.41 -20.37
N VAL A 7 -25.29 -45.94 -20.10
CA VAL A 7 -25.61 -44.88 -19.14
C VAL A 7 -25.34 -45.39 -17.72
N ILE A 8 -24.89 -44.52 -16.82
CA ILE A 8 -24.89 -44.79 -15.38
C ILE A 8 -25.58 -43.64 -14.65
N ASP A 9 -26.66 -43.95 -13.93
CA ASP A 9 -27.10 -43.19 -12.76
C ASP A 9 -26.48 -43.83 -11.50
N GLY A 10 -26.02 -42.96 -10.59
CA GLY A 10 -25.01 -43.27 -9.58
C GLY A 10 -25.45 -44.06 -8.33
N GLY A 11 -24.48 -44.59 -7.59
CA GLY A 11 -24.71 -45.21 -6.28
C GLY A 11 -23.52 -45.96 -5.66
N SER A 12 -22.88 -45.29 -4.69
CA SER A 12 -22.07 -45.71 -3.51
C SER A 12 -21.27 -47.03 -3.36
N THR A 13 -21.22 -48.02 -4.29
CA THR A 13 -20.52 -49.29 -3.95
C THR A 13 -19.56 -49.92 -4.96
N GLN A 14 -19.44 -49.47 -6.22
CA GLN A 14 -18.33 -49.89 -7.11
C GLN A 14 -17.93 -48.79 -8.10
N ALA A 15 -16.61 -48.62 -8.32
CA ALA A 15 -16.07 -47.65 -9.27
C ALA A 15 -16.34 -48.11 -10.72
N GLN A 16 -17.36 -47.54 -11.37
CA GLN A 16 -17.78 -47.91 -12.73
C GLN A 16 -17.53 -46.82 -13.79
N ALA A 17 -16.62 -45.87 -13.56
CA ALA A 17 -16.18 -44.93 -14.58
C ALA A 17 -14.69 -45.13 -14.89
N VAL A 18 -14.38 -45.43 -16.16
CA VAL A 18 -13.00 -45.53 -16.66
C VAL A 18 -12.75 -44.37 -17.60
N LEU A 19 -11.79 -43.50 -17.23
CA LEU A 19 -11.32 -42.43 -18.10
C LEU A 19 -10.55 -43.06 -19.26
N LYS A 20 -11.10 -43.03 -20.49
CA LYS A 20 -10.46 -43.64 -21.67
C LYS A 20 -9.45 -42.71 -22.35
N SER A 21 -9.77 -41.42 -22.41
CA SER A 21 -8.90 -40.40 -22.95
C SER A 21 -9.13 -39.06 -22.26
N LEU A 22 -8.14 -38.17 -22.36
CA LEU A 22 -8.21 -36.81 -21.86
C LEU A 22 -7.49 -35.89 -22.85
N ASP A 23 -8.25 -34.98 -23.45
CA ASP A 23 -7.70 -33.89 -24.25
C ASP A 23 -7.42 -32.69 -23.34
N LEU A 24 -6.17 -32.27 -23.29
CA LEU A 24 -5.73 -31.09 -22.53
C LEU A 24 -5.30 -29.99 -23.49
N VAL A 25 -5.90 -28.81 -23.33
CA VAL A 25 -5.55 -27.60 -24.08
C VAL A 25 -5.34 -26.46 -23.10
N GLY A 26 -4.19 -25.78 -23.18
CA GLY A 26 -3.92 -24.58 -22.39
C GLY A 26 -3.57 -24.81 -20.92
N PHE A 27 -3.25 -26.05 -20.52
CA PHE A 27 -2.98 -26.39 -19.13
C PHE A 27 -1.48 -26.48 -18.83
N LYS A 28 -0.84 -25.36 -18.43
CA LYS A 28 0.52 -25.26 -17.83
C LYS A 28 1.63 -26.14 -18.42
N SER A 29 1.69 -27.42 -18.08
CA SER A 29 2.64 -28.41 -18.62
C SER A 29 2.27 -28.88 -20.04
N PHE A 30 1.02 -28.70 -20.45
CA PHE A 30 0.39 -29.10 -21.72
C PHE A 30 -0.11 -27.85 -22.46
N VAL A 31 0.86 -27.03 -22.90
CA VAL A 31 0.59 -25.79 -23.66
C VAL A 31 0.02 -26.11 -25.05
N HIS A 32 0.48 -27.20 -25.66
CA HIS A 32 -0.06 -27.71 -26.91
C HIS A 32 -1.22 -28.67 -26.63
N LYS A 33 -2.17 -28.77 -27.57
CA LYS A 33 -3.23 -29.78 -27.52
C LYS A 33 -2.56 -31.14 -27.32
N THR A 34 -2.81 -31.73 -26.15
CA THR A 34 -2.22 -33.00 -25.76
C THR A 34 -3.36 -33.98 -25.56
N HIS A 35 -3.40 -35.00 -26.41
CA HIS A 35 -4.33 -36.11 -26.29
C HIS A 35 -3.66 -37.22 -25.50
N LEU A 36 -4.23 -37.60 -24.37
CA LEU A 36 -3.78 -38.72 -23.55
C LEU A 36 -4.76 -39.87 -23.70
N GLU A 37 -4.26 -41.07 -24.01
CA GLU A 37 -5.04 -42.31 -23.97
C GLU A 37 -4.64 -43.12 -22.74
N PHE A 38 -5.63 -43.64 -22.02
CA PHE A 38 -5.42 -44.37 -20.78
C PHE A 38 -5.76 -45.86 -20.96
N ALA A 39 -4.85 -46.71 -20.50
CA ALA A 39 -5.09 -48.14 -20.44
C ALA A 39 -6.07 -48.48 -19.28
N PRO A 40 -6.81 -49.61 -19.36
CA PRO A 40 -7.68 -50.06 -18.28
C PRO A 40 -6.90 -50.27 -16.97
N GLY A 41 -7.30 -49.61 -15.88
CA GLY A 41 -6.63 -49.68 -14.57
C GLY A 41 -6.72 -48.37 -13.79
N ILE A 42 -5.91 -48.24 -12.73
CA ILE A 42 -5.77 -46.98 -11.98
C ILE A 42 -4.80 -46.06 -12.73
N THR A 43 -5.28 -44.89 -13.14
CA THR A 43 -4.44 -43.81 -13.70
C THR A 43 -4.42 -42.64 -12.73
N ALA A 44 -3.23 -42.30 -12.23
CA ALA A 44 -3.00 -41.11 -11.40
C ALA A 44 -2.42 -39.98 -12.25
N ILE A 45 -3.17 -38.89 -12.43
CA ILE A 45 -2.68 -37.67 -13.09
C ILE A 45 -2.20 -36.70 -12.01
N ILE A 46 -0.89 -36.69 -11.76
CA ILE A 46 -0.26 -35.77 -10.81
C ILE A 46 0.22 -34.54 -11.59
N GLY A 47 -0.63 -33.51 -11.62
CA GLY A 47 -0.17 -32.16 -11.95
C GLY A 47 0.57 -31.58 -10.74
N PRO A 48 1.67 -30.82 -10.92
CA PRO A 48 2.26 -30.11 -9.80
C PRO A 48 1.23 -29.13 -9.21
N ASN A 49 0.78 -29.42 -7.98
CA ASN A 49 0.07 -28.45 -7.16
C ASN A 49 1.02 -27.26 -6.90
N GLY A 50 0.60 -26.07 -7.34
CA GLY A 50 1.48 -24.90 -7.36
C GLY A 50 2.54 -25.01 -8.46
N SER A 51 2.23 -24.56 -9.67
CA SER A 51 3.19 -24.51 -10.79
C SER A 51 3.94 -23.16 -10.87
N GLY A 52 4.25 -22.54 -9.72
CA GLY A 52 5.00 -21.29 -9.69
C GLY A 52 4.21 -20.04 -10.12
N LYS A 53 2.92 -19.92 -9.80
CA LYS A 53 2.19 -18.64 -9.94
C LYS A 53 2.49 -17.73 -8.73
N CYS A 54 3.74 -17.35 -8.56
CA CYS A 54 4.18 -16.59 -7.39
C CYS A 54 4.60 -15.18 -7.78
N VAL A 55 4.38 -14.24 -6.88
CA VAL A 55 4.93 -12.88 -6.95
C VAL A 55 5.92 -12.70 -5.81
N ALA A 56 6.77 -11.67 -5.91
CA ALA A 56 7.67 -11.32 -4.82
C ALA A 56 6.87 -10.97 -3.56
N GLY A 57 7.38 -11.32 -2.37
CA GLY A 57 6.68 -11.08 -1.11
C GLY A 57 6.38 -9.59 -0.82
N SER A 58 7.13 -8.67 -1.44
CA SER A 58 6.90 -7.23 -1.36
C SER A 58 5.77 -6.74 -2.29
N SER A 59 5.20 -7.61 -3.12
CA SER A 59 4.10 -7.24 -4.02
C SER A 59 2.86 -6.90 -3.20
N ARG A 60 2.20 -5.78 -3.54
CA ARG A 60 0.98 -5.33 -2.89
C ARG A 60 -0.24 -6.01 -3.50
N VAL A 61 -1.26 -6.25 -2.68
CA VAL A 61 -2.51 -6.92 -3.03
C VAL A 61 -3.67 -6.05 -2.53
N THR A 62 -4.56 -5.71 -3.45
CA THR A 62 -5.85 -5.06 -3.16
C THR A 62 -6.79 -6.07 -2.51
N LEU A 63 -7.15 -5.82 -1.26
CA LEU A 63 -8.15 -6.59 -0.54
C LEU A 63 -9.57 -6.21 -0.98
N GLY A 64 -10.54 -7.04 -0.58
CA GLY A 64 -11.93 -6.84 -0.94
C GLY A 64 -12.58 -5.57 -0.37
N ASP A 65 -11.99 -4.99 0.67
CA ASP A 65 -12.36 -3.71 1.28
C ASP A 65 -11.60 -2.52 0.66
N GLY A 66 -10.76 -2.75 -0.34
CA GLY A 66 -9.92 -1.73 -0.98
C GLY A 66 -8.62 -1.43 -0.23
N ALA A 67 -8.37 -2.04 0.93
CA ALA A 67 -7.11 -1.90 1.62
C ALA A 67 -5.97 -2.59 0.84
N GLU A 68 -4.77 -2.03 0.93
CA GLU A 68 -3.58 -2.59 0.30
C GLU A 68 -2.63 -3.15 1.35
N ARG A 69 -2.23 -4.42 1.18
CA ARG A 69 -1.24 -5.08 2.04
C ARG A 69 -0.23 -5.83 1.20
N THR A 70 0.96 -6.07 1.73
CA THR A 70 1.91 -6.94 1.02
C THR A 70 1.43 -8.38 1.08
N ILE A 71 1.63 -9.13 -0.01
CA ILE A 71 1.30 -10.55 -0.04
C ILE A 71 2.02 -11.32 1.07
N ARG A 72 3.23 -10.88 1.46
CA ARG A 72 3.97 -11.47 2.58
C ARG A 72 3.21 -11.32 3.89
N GLU A 73 2.76 -10.11 4.23
CA GLU A 73 2.01 -9.88 5.48
C GLU A 73 0.74 -10.73 5.52
N ILE A 74 -0.02 -10.76 4.41
CA ILE A 74 -1.26 -11.54 4.30
C ILE A 74 -0.98 -13.03 4.52
N VAL A 75 0.02 -13.60 3.83
CA VAL A 75 0.32 -15.03 3.88
C VAL A 75 0.97 -15.43 5.21
N ASP A 76 1.89 -14.62 5.75
CA ASP A 76 2.58 -14.91 7.01
C ASP A 76 1.60 -14.88 8.19
N GLU A 77 0.62 -13.97 8.20
CA GLU A 77 -0.45 -13.95 9.21
C GLU A 77 -1.35 -15.19 9.15
N ALA A 78 -1.73 -15.62 7.95
CA ALA A 78 -2.54 -16.82 7.78
C ALA A 78 -1.78 -18.07 8.25
N LEU A 79 -0.50 -18.20 7.88
CA LEU A 79 0.36 -19.30 8.32
C LEU A 79 0.60 -19.31 9.84
N ALA A 80 0.66 -18.14 10.48
CA ALA A 80 0.85 -18.05 11.93
C ALA A 80 -0.39 -18.47 12.74
N ARG A 81 -1.58 -18.43 12.13
CA ARG A 81 -2.87 -18.66 12.80
C ARG A 81 -3.62 -19.90 12.31
N GLY A 82 -3.17 -20.50 11.21
CA GLY A 82 -3.80 -21.65 10.57
C GLY A 82 -2.94 -22.93 10.65
N PRO A 83 -3.54 -24.11 10.43
CA PRO A 83 -2.80 -25.35 10.27
C PRO A 83 -1.87 -25.25 9.05
N ILE A 84 -0.60 -25.59 9.24
CA ILE A 84 0.43 -25.51 8.20
C ILE A 84 0.54 -26.85 7.47
N GLN A 85 0.48 -26.79 6.15
CA GLN A 85 0.81 -27.87 5.23
C GLN A 85 2.24 -27.64 4.72
N VAL A 86 3.12 -28.60 4.93
CA VAL A 86 4.50 -28.55 4.44
C VAL A 86 4.54 -29.06 3.00
N MET A 87 5.23 -28.33 2.13
CA MET A 87 5.46 -28.67 0.73
C MET A 87 6.98 -28.81 0.49
N ASP A 88 7.37 -29.50 -0.58
CA ASP A 88 8.80 -29.67 -0.94
C ASP A 88 9.55 -28.34 -1.06
N ASP A 89 8.85 -27.29 -1.51
CA ASP A 89 9.41 -25.96 -1.76
C ASP A 89 8.77 -24.85 -0.91
N GLY A 90 8.05 -25.17 0.17
CA GLY A 90 7.39 -24.14 0.97
C GLY A 90 6.36 -24.60 1.98
N PHE A 91 5.44 -23.68 2.29
CA PHE A 91 4.37 -23.86 3.26
C PHE A 91 3.06 -23.34 2.68
N ALA A 92 1.95 -24.00 3.03
CA ALA A 92 0.62 -23.54 2.68
C ALA A 92 -0.33 -23.67 3.88
N THR A 93 -1.40 -22.89 3.87
CA THR A 93 -2.56 -23.14 4.74
C THR A 93 -3.84 -22.88 3.96
N GLY A 94 -4.82 -23.77 4.11
CA GLY A 94 -6.18 -23.57 3.61
C GLY A 94 -7.07 -22.77 4.57
N ALA A 95 -6.58 -22.45 5.77
CA ALA A 95 -7.36 -21.66 6.72
C ALA A 95 -7.31 -20.18 6.34
N ASN A 96 -8.46 -19.52 6.42
CA ASN A 96 -8.60 -18.08 6.25
C ASN A 96 -9.07 -17.42 7.56
N PRO A 97 -8.20 -17.39 8.60
CA PRO A 97 -8.58 -16.89 9.93
C PRO A 97 -8.92 -15.40 9.93
N GLY A 98 -8.37 -14.63 8.99
CA GLY A 98 -8.65 -13.20 8.83
C GLY A 98 -9.88 -12.89 7.98
N ARG A 99 -10.62 -13.90 7.49
CA ARG A 99 -11.70 -13.74 6.49
C ARG A 99 -11.28 -12.85 5.32
N VAL A 100 -10.02 -12.98 4.90
CA VAL A 100 -9.41 -12.15 3.88
C VAL A 100 -10.11 -12.38 2.56
N THR A 101 -10.55 -11.29 1.95
CA THR A 101 -11.08 -11.24 0.59
C THR A 101 -10.13 -10.44 -0.29
N VAL A 102 -10.08 -10.75 -1.58
CA VAL A 102 -9.25 -10.06 -2.58
C VAL A 102 -10.11 -9.64 -3.75
N MET A 103 -9.72 -8.53 -4.39
CA MET A 103 -10.31 -8.13 -5.67
C MET A 103 -9.92 -9.10 -6.77
N THR A 104 -10.91 -9.61 -7.48
CA THR A 104 -10.74 -10.56 -8.58
C THR A 104 -11.47 -10.06 -9.81
N LEU A 105 -10.96 -10.38 -11.00
CA LEU A 105 -11.67 -10.17 -12.25
C LEU A 105 -12.42 -11.45 -12.61
N ASP A 106 -13.73 -11.34 -12.79
CA ASP A 106 -14.51 -12.42 -13.39
C ASP A 106 -14.24 -12.46 -14.91
N PRO A 107 -13.72 -13.57 -15.46
CA PRO A 107 -13.29 -13.63 -16.86
C PRO A 107 -14.46 -13.66 -17.86
N GLU A 108 -15.68 -13.96 -17.42
CA GLU A 108 -16.87 -14.02 -18.28
C GLU A 108 -17.55 -12.66 -18.35
N THR A 109 -17.76 -12.02 -17.20
CA THR A 109 -18.45 -10.72 -17.12
C THR A 109 -17.51 -9.53 -17.24
N LEU A 110 -16.19 -9.76 -17.09
CA LEU A 110 -15.14 -8.73 -16.99
C LEU A 110 -15.38 -7.72 -15.87
N ARG A 111 -16.20 -8.09 -14.86
CA ARG A 111 -16.43 -7.29 -13.66
C ARG A 111 -15.47 -7.66 -12.57
N LEU A 112 -15.13 -6.68 -11.74
CA LEU A 112 -14.31 -6.88 -10.57
C LEU A 112 -15.20 -7.19 -9.37
N GLU A 113 -14.84 -8.23 -8.63
CA GLU A 113 -15.61 -8.74 -7.50
C GLU A 113 -14.70 -9.15 -6.35
N SER A 114 -15.20 -8.96 -5.13
CA SER A 114 -14.55 -9.43 -3.90
C SER A 114 -14.77 -10.93 -3.74
N ARG A 115 -13.68 -11.71 -3.64
CA ARG A 115 -13.77 -13.16 -3.37
C ARG A 115 -12.90 -13.57 -2.19
N PRO A 116 -13.38 -14.50 -1.32
CA PRO A 116 -12.59 -14.99 -0.19
C PRO A 116 -11.38 -15.80 -0.68
N VAL A 117 -10.25 -15.62 0.01
CA VAL A 117 -9.04 -16.40 -0.25
C VAL A 117 -9.23 -17.83 0.25
N SER A 118 -9.01 -18.79 -0.63
CA SER A 118 -9.15 -20.23 -0.33
C SER A 118 -7.88 -20.89 0.20
N ALA A 119 -6.70 -20.35 -0.13
CA ALA A 119 -5.43 -20.86 0.36
C ALA A 119 -4.35 -19.78 0.32
N PHE A 120 -3.43 -19.84 1.28
CA PHE A 120 -2.25 -18.98 1.40
C PHE A 120 -1.01 -19.84 1.19
N VAL A 121 -0.14 -19.46 0.26
CA VAL A 121 1.01 -20.28 -0.15
C VAL A 121 2.29 -19.44 -0.16
N LYS A 122 3.30 -19.91 0.57
CA LYS A 122 4.64 -19.31 0.65
C LYS A 122 5.67 -20.30 0.15
N ARG A 123 6.44 -19.93 -0.87
CA ARG A 123 7.44 -20.81 -1.51
C ARG A 123 8.83 -20.21 -1.48
N ARG A 124 9.85 -21.07 -1.57
CA ARG A 124 11.24 -20.66 -1.75
C ARG A 124 11.38 -19.93 -3.08
N ALA A 125 11.89 -18.71 -3.04
CA ALA A 125 12.09 -17.93 -4.24
C ALA A 125 13.14 -18.60 -5.15
N PRO A 126 12.92 -18.64 -6.48
CA PRO A 126 13.94 -19.07 -7.43
C PRO A 126 15.10 -18.07 -7.48
N ARG A 127 16.19 -18.46 -8.15
CA ARG A 127 17.38 -17.60 -8.33
C ARG A 127 17.07 -16.29 -9.07
N THR A 128 16.07 -16.29 -9.95
CA THR A 128 15.71 -15.14 -10.78
C THR A 128 14.20 -14.91 -10.78
N LEU A 129 13.81 -13.63 -10.77
CA LEU A 129 12.44 -13.15 -10.93
C LEU A 129 12.40 -12.11 -12.05
N LEU A 130 11.26 -12.00 -12.73
CA LEU A 130 11.03 -11.01 -13.77
C LEU A 130 10.31 -9.81 -13.18
N ARG A 131 10.85 -8.61 -13.41
CA ARG A 131 10.17 -7.35 -13.07
C ARG A 131 9.52 -6.79 -14.33
N ILE A 132 8.19 -6.80 -14.37
CA ILE A 132 7.40 -6.30 -15.49
C ILE A 132 6.92 -4.91 -15.13
N ARG A 133 7.24 -3.92 -15.96
CA ARG A 133 6.85 -2.52 -15.77
C ARG A 133 5.99 -2.06 -16.94
N THR A 134 4.87 -1.42 -16.62
CA THR A 134 3.96 -0.83 -17.60
C THR A 134 4.34 0.64 -17.87
N ARG A 135 3.87 1.19 -19.00
CA ARG A 135 4.05 2.61 -19.34
C ARG A 135 3.46 3.53 -18.26
N SER A 136 2.37 3.13 -17.60
CA SER A 136 1.75 3.88 -16.52
C SER A 136 2.52 3.84 -15.19
N GLY A 137 3.70 3.22 -15.16
CA GLY A 137 4.55 3.15 -13.97
C GLY A 137 4.27 1.95 -13.06
N ARG A 138 3.13 1.27 -13.21
CA ARG A 138 2.82 0.04 -12.44
C ARG A 138 3.84 -1.04 -12.73
N ALA A 139 4.28 -1.74 -11.69
CA ALA A 139 5.23 -2.84 -11.82
C ALA A 139 4.88 -4.02 -10.91
N VAL A 140 5.17 -5.22 -11.39
CA VAL A 140 5.07 -6.46 -10.61
C VAL A 140 6.34 -7.28 -10.79
N THR A 141 6.82 -7.88 -9.70
CA THR A 141 7.95 -8.81 -9.73
C THR A 141 7.42 -10.22 -9.52
N ALA A 142 7.59 -11.08 -10.52
CA ALA A 142 6.96 -12.40 -10.54
C ALA A 142 7.90 -13.49 -11.07
N THR A 143 7.53 -14.75 -10.86
CA THR A 143 8.19 -15.91 -11.47
C THR A 143 7.94 -15.96 -12.98
N ALA A 144 8.84 -16.61 -13.73
CA ALA A 144 8.77 -16.70 -15.20
C ALA A 144 7.42 -17.26 -15.72
N CYS A 145 6.86 -18.25 -15.03
CA CYS A 145 5.58 -18.88 -15.37
C CYS A 145 4.35 -18.17 -14.79
N HIS A 146 4.50 -17.01 -14.13
CA HIS A 146 3.37 -16.28 -13.59
C HIS A 146 2.45 -15.78 -14.71
N PRO A 147 1.14 -16.09 -14.68
CA PRO A 147 0.21 -15.61 -15.70
C PRO A 147 -0.13 -14.14 -15.44
N LEU A 148 0.12 -13.30 -16.43
CA LEU A 148 -0.52 -12.01 -16.59
C LEU A 148 -1.58 -12.16 -17.67
N PHE A 149 -2.51 -11.21 -17.74
CA PHE A 149 -3.63 -11.32 -18.68
C PHE A 149 -3.57 -10.22 -19.71
N THR A 150 -4.04 -10.53 -20.92
CA THR A 150 -4.18 -9.59 -22.02
C THR A 150 -5.58 -9.73 -22.60
N LEU A 151 -6.04 -8.68 -23.28
CA LEU A 151 -7.28 -8.74 -24.05
C LEU A 151 -6.90 -8.92 -25.52
N ARG A 152 -7.31 -10.04 -26.12
CA ARG A 152 -7.14 -10.33 -27.56
C ARG A 152 -8.48 -10.72 -28.14
N ASP A 153 -8.90 -10.03 -29.20
CA ASP A 153 -10.16 -10.29 -29.90
C ASP A 153 -11.38 -10.33 -28.96
N GLY A 154 -11.39 -9.45 -27.95
CA GLY A 154 -12.43 -9.38 -26.92
C GLY A 154 -12.33 -10.44 -25.82
N ALA A 155 -11.42 -11.41 -25.93
CA ALA A 155 -11.23 -12.47 -24.94
C ALA A 155 -10.09 -12.15 -23.94
N PHE A 156 -10.31 -12.53 -22.68
CA PHE A 156 -9.32 -12.43 -21.61
C PHE A 156 -8.38 -13.64 -21.64
N VAL A 157 -7.15 -13.44 -22.12
CA VAL A 157 -6.20 -14.54 -22.41
C VAL A 157 -5.01 -14.47 -21.44
N PRO A 158 -4.64 -15.59 -20.77
CA PRO A 158 -3.44 -15.64 -19.94
C PRO A 158 -2.17 -15.68 -20.81
N MET A 159 -1.14 -14.98 -20.37
CA MET A 159 0.20 -14.93 -20.94
C MET A 159 1.23 -15.09 -19.81
N ARG A 160 2.23 -15.95 -20.00
CA ARG A 160 3.31 -16.09 -19.02
C ARG A 160 4.19 -14.85 -18.98
N ALA A 161 4.71 -14.52 -17.80
CA ALA A 161 5.60 -13.39 -17.58
C ALA A 161 6.85 -13.41 -18.49
N ASP A 162 7.42 -14.59 -18.75
CA ASP A 162 8.57 -14.74 -19.66
C ASP A 162 8.26 -14.56 -21.15
N ASN A 163 6.99 -14.61 -21.53
CA ASN A 163 6.54 -14.34 -22.90
C ASN A 163 6.24 -12.86 -23.15
N ILE A 164 6.26 -12.01 -22.12
CA ILE A 164 5.97 -10.58 -22.26
C ILE A 164 7.14 -9.86 -22.92
N ARG A 165 6.82 -9.04 -23.92
CA ARG A 165 7.76 -8.17 -24.62
C ARG A 165 7.34 -6.71 -24.48
N THR A 166 8.27 -5.78 -24.63
CA THR A 166 7.96 -4.34 -24.70
C THR A 166 6.90 -4.09 -25.79
N GLY A 167 5.86 -3.31 -25.45
CA GLY A 167 4.70 -3.07 -26.32
C GLY A 167 3.54 -4.04 -26.11
N THR A 168 3.72 -5.10 -25.31
CA THR A 168 2.60 -6.00 -24.94
C THR A 168 1.59 -5.28 -24.07
N HIS A 169 0.31 -5.33 -24.46
CA HIS A 169 -0.79 -4.83 -23.63
C HIS A 169 -1.13 -5.84 -22.54
N VAL A 170 -1.15 -5.37 -21.29
CA VAL A 170 -1.56 -6.15 -20.12
C VAL A 170 -2.88 -5.58 -19.61
N ALA A 171 -3.83 -6.45 -19.31
CA ALA A 171 -5.11 -6.08 -18.76
C ALA A 171 -4.91 -5.56 -17.32
N LEU A 172 -5.40 -4.35 -17.08
CA LEU A 172 -5.40 -3.70 -15.79
C LEU A 172 -6.80 -3.15 -15.52
N PRO A 173 -7.25 -3.14 -14.26
CA PRO A 173 -8.50 -2.50 -13.89
C PRO A 173 -8.39 -0.99 -14.18
N ARG A 174 -9.40 -0.42 -14.84
CA ARG A 174 -9.52 1.04 -15.02
C ARG A 174 -9.91 1.71 -13.71
N GLU A 175 -10.90 1.10 -13.04
CA GLU A 175 -11.44 1.49 -11.75
C GLU A 175 -11.60 0.22 -10.90
N LEU A 176 -11.45 0.34 -9.58
CA LEU A 176 -11.73 -0.75 -8.65
C LEU A 176 -13.09 -0.47 -7.96
N PRO A 177 -14.08 -1.38 -8.00
CA PRO A 177 -15.40 -1.19 -7.39
C PRO A 177 -15.34 -1.50 -5.90
N VAL A 178 -14.48 -0.79 -5.18
CA VAL A 178 -14.37 -0.91 -3.73
C VAL A 178 -15.09 0.28 -3.11
N GLU A 179 -16.13 -0.02 -2.33
CA GLU A 179 -16.86 0.92 -1.47
C GLU A 179 -16.06 1.36 -0.24
N GLY A 180 -14.88 0.75 -0.02
CA GLY A 180 -13.97 1.20 1.03
C GLY A 180 -13.58 2.66 0.79
N ASP A 181 -13.62 3.45 1.85
CA ASP A 181 -13.11 4.81 1.83
C ASP A 181 -11.59 4.74 1.57
N ARG A 182 -11.20 4.76 0.30
CA ARG A 182 -9.79 4.76 -0.13
C ARG A 182 -9.03 5.97 0.43
N ALA A 183 -9.77 6.96 0.91
CA ALA A 183 -9.20 8.09 1.62
C ALA A 183 -9.01 7.82 3.11
N ALA A 184 -9.70 6.86 3.72
CA ALA A 184 -9.61 6.64 5.17
C ALA A 184 -8.17 6.35 5.62
N LEU A 185 -7.73 7.09 6.63
CA LEU A 185 -6.46 6.94 7.34
C LEU A 185 -6.73 6.73 8.85
N PRO A 186 -7.47 5.69 9.27
CA PRO A 186 -7.92 5.55 10.66
C PRO A 186 -6.77 5.70 11.63
N PHE A 187 -6.94 6.51 12.68
CA PHE A 187 -5.83 6.86 13.56
C PHE A 187 -5.16 5.62 14.19
N GLY A 188 -5.94 4.62 14.62
CA GLY A 188 -5.41 3.35 15.12
C GLY A 188 -4.49 2.62 14.12
N LYS A 189 -4.88 2.58 12.84
CA LYS A 189 -4.05 2.01 11.75
C LYS A 189 -2.81 2.83 11.46
N THR A 190 -2.86 4.14 11.71
CA THR A 190 -1.67 5.00 11.66
C THR A 190 -0.72 4.70 12.82
N LEU A 191 -1.23 4.47 14.04
CA LEU A 191 -0.40 4.12 15.21
C LEU A 191 0.34 2.79 15.05
N GLU A 192 -0.28 1.79 14.39
CA GLU A 192 0.35 0.49 14.08
C GLU A 192 1.67 0.62 13.31
N ARG A 193 1.88 1.73 12.58
CA ARG A 193 3.12 1.98 11.82
C ARG A 193 4.28 2.49 12.68
N PHE A 194 4.02 2.96 13.91
CA PHE A 194 5.04 3.54 14.77
C PHE A 194 5.82 2.49 15.57
N GLN A 195 7.11 2.75 15.76
CA GLN A 195 8.03 1.90 16.51
C GLN A 195 8.41 2.53 17.86
N GLN A 196 8.83 1.70 18.82
CA GLN A 196 9.22 2.19 20.15
C GLN A 196 10.32 3.26 20.10
N LYS A 197 11.25 3.14 19.15
CA LYS A 197 12.36 4.09 18.93
C LYS A 197 11.92 5.47 18.47
N ASP A 198 10.71 5.57 17.91
CA ASP A 198 10.16 6.83 17.39
C ASP A 198 9.84 7.81 18.52
N ARG A 199 9.52 7.25 19.71
CA ARG A 199 9.13 7.99 20.91
C ARG A 199 7.97 8.94 20.63
N ALA A 200 6.96 8.42 19.91
CA ALA A 200 5.68 9.07 19.68
C ALA A 200 4.67 8.63 20.75
N TYR A 201 3.95 9.59 21.32
CA TYR A 201 3.02 9.36 22.41
C TYR A 201 1.65 9.93 22.08
N VAL A 202 0.61 9.20 22.50
CA VAL A 202 -0.77 9.70 22.53
C VAL A 202 -0.96 10.37 23.89
N PRO A 203 -1.42 11.64 23.94
CA PRO A 203 -1.70 12.34 25.18
C PRO A 203 -2.63 11.54 26.10
N ALA A 204 -2.42 11.65 27.42
CA ALA A 204 -3.27 10.96 28.37
C ALA A 204 -4.65 11.62 28.38
N THR A 205 -5.69 10.83 28.16
CA THR A 205 -7.09 11.28 28.20
C THR A 205 -7.89 10.42 29.17
N ALA A 206 -9.02 10.95 29.63
CA ALA A 206 -9.95 10.17 30.46
C ALA A 206 -10.45 8.91 29.74
N ALA A 207 -10.65 8.96 28.42
CA ALA A 207 -11.05 7.82 27.62
C ALA A 207 -10.02 6.68 27.65
N ILE A 208 -8.73 6.99 27.51
CA ILE A 208 -7.65 5.99 27.63
C ILE A 208 -7.62 5.42 29.04
N HIS A 209 -7.71 6.27 30.06
CA HIS A 209 -7.68 5.81 31.45
C HIS A 209 -8.87 4.90 31.78
N ASN A 210 -10.08 5.29 31.41
CA ASN A 210 -11.30 4.51 31.65
C ASN A 210 -11.24 3.15 30.94
N TRP A 211 -10.83 3.14 29.67
CA TRP A 211 -10.60 1.91 28.93
C TRP A 211 -9.59 1.00 29.65
N LEU A 212 -8.41 1.52 30.03
CA LEU A 212 -7.41 0.72 30.74
C LEU A 212 -7.91 0.17 32.08
N GLN A 213 -8.79 0.88 32.80
CA GLN A 213 -9.40 0.38 34.04
C GLN A 213 -10.36 -0.79 33.77
N VAL A 214 -11.18 -0.71 32.71
CA VAL A 214 -12.04 -1.82 32.28
C VAL A 214 -11.20 -3.04 31.91
N GLU A 215 -10.17 -2.84 31.08
CA GLU A 215 -9.30 -3.94 30.66
C GLU A 215 -8.52 -4.55 31.82
N ARG A 216 -8.09 -3.73 32.78
CA ARG A 216 -7.45 -4.21 34.01
C ARG A 216 -8.39 -5.14 34.80
N GLN A 217 -9.70 -4.87 34.86
CA GLN A 217 -10.66 -5.77 35.53
C GLN A 217 -10.71 -7.14 34.85
N SER A 218 -10.76 -7.17 33.52
CA SER A 218 -10.75 -8.40 32.71
C SER A 218 -9.49 -9.25 32.94
N PHE A 219 -8.33 -8.59 33.14
CA PHE A 219 -7.04 -9.25 33.42
C PHE A 219 -6.77 -9.46 34.93
N GLY A 220 -7.66 -9.01 35.81
CA GLY A 220 -7.56 -9.11 37.28
C GLY A 220 -6.56 -8.17 37.95
N SER A 221 -5.45 -7.81 37.29
CA SER A 221 -4.47 -6.88 37.84
C SER A 221 -3.73 -6.10 36.76
N TRP A 222 -3.21 -4.93 37.14
CA TRP A 222 -2.32 -4.16 36.27
C TRP A 222 -1.09 -4.94 35.84
N ARG A 223 -0.49 -5.69 36.75
CA ARG A 223 0.70 -6.50 36.46
C ARG A 223 0.42 -7.54 35.39
N ALA A 224 -0.73 -8.20 35.45
CA ALA A 224 -1.17 -9.16 34.44
C ALA A 224 -1.40 -8.50 33.08
N LEU A 225 -2.09 -7.35 33.04
CA LEU A 225 -2.31 -6.60 31.80
C LEU A 225 -0.99 -6.17 31.14
N TRP A 226 -0.05 -5.63 31.91
CA TRP A 226 1.25 -5.20 31.39
C TRP A 226 2.11 -6.36 30.94
N ALA A 227 2.11 -7.48 31.67
CA ALA A 227 2.80 -8.69 31.25
C ALA A 227 2.24 -9.23 29.93
N ALA A 228 0.92 -9.30 29.79
CA ALA A 228 0.27 -9.74 28.55
C ALA A 228 0.63 -8.83 27.37
N ALA A 229 0.59 -7.51 27.56
CA ALA A 229 0.95 -6.52 26.54
C ALA A 229 2.47 -6.39 26.30
N GLY A 230 3.32 -7.10 27.05
CA GLY A 230 4.78 -6.98 26.96
C GLY A 230 5.30 -5.58 27.32
N ILE A 231 4.65 -4.92 28.28
CA ILE A 231 5.00 -3.58 28.78
C ILE A 231 5.74 -3.74 30.12
N PRO A 232 6.98 -3.22 30.25
CA PRO A 232 7.70 -3.19 31.52
C PRO A 232 6.91 -2.44 32.60
N GLU A 233 6.91 -2.96 33.83
CA GLU A 233 6.15 -2.38 34.95
C GLU A 233 6.47 -0.90 35.20
N SER A 234 7.71 -0.48 35.00
CA SER A 234 8.11 0.93 35.15
C SER A 234 7.34 1.86 34.22
N ARG A 235 7.14 1.46 32.95
CA ARG A 235 6.32 2.20 31.98
C ARG A 235 4.84 2.08 32.29
N GLY A 236 4.39 0.89 32.68
CA GLY A 236 3.02 0.65 33.12
C GLY A 236 2.61 1.57 34.28
N ARG A 237 3.47 1.73 35.29
CA ARG A 237 3.26 2.67 36.41
C ARG A 237 3.15 4.12 35.96
N GLY A 238 3.94 4.54 34.97
CA GLY A 238 3.83 5.87 34.38
C GLY A 238 2.46 6.10 33.74
N ILE A 239 1.99 5.14 32.95
CA ILE A 239 0.67 5.20 32.30
C ILE A 239 -0.46 5.26 33.35
N GLN A 240 -0.36 4.47 34.42
CA GLN A 240 -1.30 4.53 35.57
C GLN A 240 -1.32 5.90 36.25
N ALA A 241 -0.15 6.53 36.36
CA ALA A 241 0.00 7.89 36.88
C ALA A 241 -0.40 8.96 35.84
N HIS A 242 -1.24 8.61 34.86
CA HIS A 242 -1.80 9.53 33.85
C HIS A 242 -0.74 10.16 32.95
N GLN A 243 0.40 9.49 32.74
CA GLN A 243 1.36 9.89 31.71
C GLN A 243 0.88 9.47 30.33
N SER A 244 1.31 10.21 29.30
CA SER A 244 1.07 9.85 27.90
C SER A 244 1.55 8.43 27.60
N ILE A 245 0.73 7.67 26.89
CA ILE A 245 1.05 6.31 26.46
C ILE A 245 1.79 6.36 25.12
N SER A 246 2.81 5.52 24.93
CA SER A 246 3.48 5.47 23.62
C SER A 246 2.55 4.83 22.58
N ALA A 247 2.64 5.26 21.32
CA ALA A 247 1.82 4.70 20.22
C ALA A 247 1.93 3.16 20.16
N THR A 248 3.15 2.64 20.30
CA THR A 248 3.44 1.20 20.32
C THR A 248 2.81 0.49 21.53
N ASP A 249 2.87 1.07 22.73
CA ASP A 249 2.27 0.46 23.92
C ASP A 249 0.74 0.46 23.84
N LEU A 250 0.13 1.53 23.32
CA LEU A 250 -1.31 1.61 23.13
C LEU A 250 -1.80 0.51 22.17
N VAL A 251 -1.10 0.32 21.04
CA VAL A 251 -1.40 -0.76 20.08
C VAL A 251 -1.22 -2.14 20.70
N ARG A 252 -0.19 -2.34 21.54
CA ARG A 252 0.04 -3.63 22.23
C ARG A 252 -1.11 -3.97 23.18
N VAL A 253 -1.56 -3.00 23.98
CA VAL A 253 -2.70 -3.21 24.88
C VAL A 253 -3.94 -3.51 24.05
N ALA A 254 -4.23 -2.71 23.02
CA ALA A 254 -5.39 -2.92 22.16
C ALA A 254 -5.39 -4.30 21.47
N HIS A 255 -4.21 -4.80 21.09
CA HIS A 255 -4.07 -6.12 20.50
C HIS A 255 -4.36 -7.26 21.48
N VAL A 256 -3.90 -7.16 22.73
CA VAL A 256 -4.14 -8.23 23.71
C VAL A 256 -5.55 -8.21 24.28
N THR A 257 -6.20 -7.04 24.30
CA THR A 257 -7.58 -6.89 24.76
C THR A 257 -8.60 -7.07 23.64
N GLN A 258 -8.17 -7.03 22.37
CA GLN A 258 -9.05 -6.99 21.19
C GLN A 258 -10.08 -5.84 21.25
N SER A 259 -9.70 -4.73 21.91
CA SER A 259 -10.52 -3.55 22.14
C SER A 259 -9.64 -2.30 22.06
N GLY A 260 -10.24 -1.11 21.97
CA GLY A 260 -9.48 0.14 21.96
C GLY A 260 -10.27 1.31 22.51
N PRO A 261 -9.59 2.35 23.02
CA PRO A 261 -10.25 3.55 23.50
C PRO A 261 -10.69 4.44 22.33
N GLU A 262 -11.76 5.19 22.52
CA GLU A 262 -12.08 6.32 21.65
C GLU A 262 -11.09 7.46 21.95
N ILE A 263 -10.25 7.81 20.99
CA ILE A 263 -9.16 8.78 21.16
C ILE A 263 -9.16 9.80 20.04
N SER A 264 -8.90 11.05 20.40
CA SER A 264 -8.66 12.09 19.41
C SER A 264 -7.34 11.83 18.67
N PRO A 265 -7.26 12.14 17.37
CA PRO A 265 -6.10 11.82 16.54
C PRO A 265 -4.96 12.81 16.77
N ILE A 266 -4.36 12.76 17.96
CA ILE A 266 -3.33 13.69 18.40
C ILE A 266 -2.07 12.92 18.79
N LEU A 267 -0.92 13.35 18.28
CA LEU A 267 0.39 12.80 18.60
C LEU A 267 1.36 13.86 19.12
N LYS A 268 2.16 13.43 20.10
CA LYS A 268 3.26 14.20 20.65
C LYS A 268 4.53 13.37 20.67
N ALA A 269 5.55 13.81 19.94
CA ALA A 269 6.86 13.18 19.99
C ALA A 269 7.70 13.68 21.18
N SER A 270 8.64 12.86 21.65
CA SER A 270 9.54 13.25 22.74
C SER A 270 10.35 14.51 22.38
N ARG A 271 10.47 15.44 23.36
CA ARG A 271 11.18 16.73 23.24
C ARG A 271 10.60 17.69 22.18
N GLN A 272 9.45 17.37 21.60
CA GLN A 272 8.67 18.32 20.80
C GLN A 272 7.96 19.32 21.71
N ARG A 273 7.85 20.57 21.25
CA ARG A 273 6.93 21.55 21.83
C ARG A 273 5.56 21.44 21.15
N GLY A 274 4.51 21.27 21.94
CA GLY A 274 3.14 21.16 21.44
C GLY A 274 2.78 19.77 20.88
N GLU A 275 1.58 19.69 20.34
CA GLU A 275 0.93 18.48 19.84
C GLU A 275 0.69 18.61 18.34
N THR A 276 0.39 17.51 17.68
CA THR A 276 0.14 17.48 16.23
C THR A 276 -1.12 16.69 15.97
N ARG A 277 -2.09 17.32 15.31
CA ARG A 277 -3.28 16.63 14.81
C ARG A 277 -2.85 15.71 13.67
N ILE A 278 -3.38 14.50 13.64
CA ILE A 278 -3.12 13.49 12.62
C ILE A 278 -4.37 13.38 11.75
N PRO A 279 -4.28 13.61 10.43
CA PRO A 279 -5.42 13.43 9.54
C PRO A 279 -5.92 11.98 9.54
N GLU A 280 -7.23 11.80 9.62
CA GLU A 280 -7.90 10.49 9.58
C GLU A 280 -8.46 10.15 8.21
N ALA A 281 -8.28 11.03 7.23
CA ALA A 281 -8.60 10.80 5.84
C ALA A 281 -7.61 11.55 4.92
N LEU A 282 -7.44 11.04 3.70
CA LEU A 282 -6.75 11.68 2.60
C LEU A 282 -7.72 12.65 1.95
N THR A 283 -7.70 13.90 2.41
CA THR A 283 -8.53 14.95 1.82
C THR A 283 -7.82 15.62 0.62
N PRO A 284 -8.54 16.35 -0.24
CA PRO A 284 -7.94 17.28 -1.21
C PRO A 284 -6.79 18.11 -0.65
N GLU A 285 -6.98 18.70 0.53
CA GLU A 285 -6.00 19.55 1.21
C GLU A 285 -4.76 18.76 1.61
N LEU A 286 -4.94 17.55 2.13
CA LEU A 286 -3.81 16.69 2.47
C LEU A 286 -3.05 16.25 1.21
N ALA A 287 -3.77 15.91 0.13
CA ALA A 287 -3.16 15.54 -1.13
C ALA A 287 -2.30 16.68 -1.71
N ARG A 288 -2.83 17.91 -1.73
CA ARG A 288 -2.10 19.12 -2.15
C ARG A 288 -0.87 19.39 -1.28
N PHE A 289 -1.00 19.29 0.04
CA PHE A 289 0.11 19.43 0.98
C PHE A 289 1.23 18.41 0.72
N LEU A 290 0.87 17.15 0.45
CA LEU A 290 1.83 16.11 0.08
C LEU A 290 2.52 16.42 -1.26
N GLY A 291 1.79 16.98 -2.23
CA GLY A 291 2.33 17.47 -3.50
C GLY A 291 3.44 18.50 -3.31
N TYR A 292 3.19 19.52 -2.49
CA TYR A 292 4.21 20.54 -2.13
C TYR A 292 5.46 19.92 -1.52
N LEU A 293 5.30 18.92 -0.64
CA LEU A 293 6.45 18.26 -0.02
C LEU A 293 7.29 17.44 -1.02
N ILE A 294 6.65 16.81 -2.00
CA ILE A 294 7.38 16.10 -3.06
C ILE A 294 8.16 17.09 -3.93
N ALA A 295 7.57 18.23 -4.29
CA ALA A 295 8.26 19.30 -5.00
C ALA A 295 9.48 19.80 -4.21
N GLU A 296 9.25 20.56 -3.15
CA GLU A 296 10.28 21.39 -2.50
C GLU A 296 10.39 21.13 -0.99
N GLY A 297 9.76 20.05 -0.50
CA GLY A 297 9.83 19.63 0.90
C GLY A 297 11.17 19.00 1.28
N ASN A 298 11.59 19.23 2.53
CA ASN A 298 12.75 18.64 3.17
C ASN A 298 12.43 18.30 4.64
N SER A 299 12.87 17.15 5.14
CA SER A 299 12.73 16.71 6.55
C SER A 299 14.08 16.49 7.22
N GLY A 300 15.12 17.06 6.63
CA GLY A 300 16.51 17.03 7.07
C GLY A 300 16.78 18.03 8.20
N PRO A 301 17.99 18.64 8.26
CA PRO A 301 18.32 19.58 9.31
C PRO A 301 17.41 20.82 9.26
N PRO A 302 16.80 21.23 10.38
CA PRO A 302 16.95 20.67 11.73
C PRO A 302 16.13 19.39 11.95
N VAL A 303 16.78 18.38 12.52
CA VAL A 303 16.21 17.03 12.73
C VAL A 303 14.88 17.12 13.48
N GLY A 304 13.84 16.49 12.92
CA GLY A 304 12.50 16.49 13.52
C GLY A 304 11.67 17.73 13.17
N SER A 305 12.02 18.42 12.09
CA SER A 305 11.18 19.44 11.46
C SER A 305 10.84 19.06 10.02
N VAL A 306 9.78 19.65 9.49
CA VAL A 306 9.45 19.63 8.07
C VAL A 306 9.64 21.04 7.54
N VAL A 307 10.42 21.16 6.48
CA VAL A 307 10.80 22.42 5.85
C VAL A 307 10.26 22.44 4.43
N PHE A 308 9.67 23.55 4.04
CA PHE A 308 9.24 23.80 2.67
C PHE A 308 9.85 25.11 2.19
N THR A 309 10.34 25.14 0.96
CA THR A 309 11.00 26.32 0.38
C THR A 309 10.30 26.71 -0.91
N ASN A 310 10.02 27.99 -1.11
CA ASN A 310 9.54 28.47 -2.40
C ASN A 310 9.89 29.96 -2.58
N THR A 311 9.86 30.46 -3.82
CA THR A 311 9.94 31.91 -4.12
C THR A 311 8.59 32.60 -4.10
N ASP A 312 7.52 31.87 -4.40
CA ASP A 312 6.18 32.42 -4.52
C ASP A 312 5.53 32.55 -3.14
N LEU A 313 5.10 33.77 -2.79
CA LEU A 313 4.49 34.07 -1.50
C LEU A 313 3.11 33.45 -1.37
N GLU A 314 2.34 33.31 -2.46
CA GLU A 314 1.01 32.72 -2.44
C GLU A 314 1.08 31.22 -2.17
N VAL A 315 2.06 30.53 -2.78
CA VAL A 315 2.34 29.11 -2.52
C VAL A 315 2.77 28.89 -1.06
N LEU A 316 3.58 29.78 -0.51
CA LEU A 316 3.98 29.74 0.90
C LEU A 316 2.81 29.97 1.86
N ASP A 317 1.91 30.91 1.53
CA ASP A 317 0.73 31.20 2.33
C ASP A 317 -0.30 30.06 2.26
N ASP A 318 -0.47 29.43 1.10
CA ASP A 318 -1.32 28.25 0.95
C ASP A 318 -0.76 27.06 1.74
N TYR A 319 0.54 26.75 1.59
CA TYR A 319 1.20 25.71 2.39
C TYR A 319 1.08 25.98 3.90
N SER A 320 1.17 27.24 4.33
CA SER A 320 1.01 27.65 5.73
C SER A 320 -0.40 27.37 6.25
N LYS A 321 -1.44 27.75 5.48
CA LYS A 321 -2.85 27.48 5.84
C LYS A 321 -3.14 25.98 5.91
N LEU A 322 -2.63 25.20 4.96
CA LEU A 322 -2.74 23.74 4.96
C LEU A 322 -2.10 23.15 6.22
N ALA A 323 -0.90 23.60 6.59
CA ALA A 323 -0.21 23.11 7.78
C ALA A 323 -0.99 23.40 9.09
N GLU A 324 -1.59 24.59 9.21
CA GLU A 324 -2.43 24.95 10.35
C GLU A 324 -3.73 24.14 10.38
N GLY A 325 -4.44 24.07 9.26
CA GLY A 325 -5.74 23.39 9.17
C GLY A 325 -5.65 21.87 9.38
N LEU A 326 -4.68 21.23 8.73
CA LEU A 326 -4.52 19.77 8.77
C LEU A 326 -3.90 19.29 10.10
N PHE A 327 -2.86 19.99 10.58
CA PHE A 327 -2.01 19.48 11.66
C PHE A 327 -2.07 20.32 12.94
N GLY A 328 -2.71 21.49 12.92
CA GLY A 328 -2.71 22.44 14.03
C GLY A 328 -1.33 23.06 14.29
N LEU A 329 -0.45 23.06 13.28
CA LEU A 329 0.93 23.50 13.42
C LEU A 329 1.12 24.91 12.91
N LYS A 330 1.60 25.80 13.77
CA LYS A 330 1.94 27.19 13.40
C LYS A 330 3.24 27.21 12.57
N PRO A 331 3.19 27.67 11.31
CA PRO A 331 4.37 27.78 10.46
C PRO A 331 5.30 28.90 10.93
N TYR A 332 6.61 28.65 10.92
CA TYR A 332 7.61 29.70 11.12
C TYR A 332 8.28 30.04 9.79
N ARG A 333 8.05 31.25 9.29
CA ARG A 333 8.57 31.73 8.01
C ARG A 333 9.88 32.49 8.21
N ARG A 334 10.87 32.23 7.36
CA ARG A 334 12.18 32.90 7.39
C ARG A 334 12.72 33.10 5.98
N ALA A 335 13.17 34.32 5.69
CA ALA A 335 13.90 34.62 4.46
C ALA A 335 15.25 33.87 4.41
N PHE A 336 15.54 33.27 3.25
CA PHE A 336 16.78 32.56 2.98
C PHE A 336 17.28 32.86 1.57
N GLN A 337 18.25 33.78 1.46
CA GLN A 337 18.78 34.26 0.18
C GLN A 337 17.67 34.84 -0.73
N ARG A 338 17.35 34.18 -1.86
CA ARG A 338 16.33 34.60 -2.83
C ARG A 338 14.99 33.88 -2.67
N HIS A 339 14.86 33.04 -1.66
CA HIS A 339 13.68 32.23 -1.39
C HIS A 339 13.24 32.45 0.06
N GLU A 340 12.02 32.03 0.37
CA GLU A 340 11.56 31.95 1.75
C GLU A 340 11.34 30.49 2.15
N ARG A 341 11.59 30.22 3.44
CA ARG A 341 11.47 28.90 4.03
C ARG A 341 10.42 28.90 5.12
N ILE A 342 9.56 27.90 5.08
CA ILE A 342 8.62 27.58 6.15
C ILE A 342 9.17 26.41 6.95
N TYR A 343 9.21 26.58 8.26
CA TYR A 343 9.58 25.57 9.23
C TYR A 343 8.35 25.12 10.02
N LEU A 344 8.06 23.82 9.95
CA LEU A 344 7.10 23.14 10.82
C LEU A 344 7.87 22.33 11.87
N TRP A 345 7.93 22.85 13.09
CA TRP A 345 8.67 22.25 14.21
C TRP A 345 7.91 21.10 14.87
N SER A 346 7.58 20.07 14.08
CA SER A 346 6.88 18.87 14.54
C SER A 346 7.60 17.60 14.14
N ARG A 347 8.13 16.92 15.15
CA ARG A 347 8.70 15.57 14.99
C ARG A 347 7.58 14.55 14.77
N SER A 348 6.40 14.76 15.36
CA SER A 348 5.22 13.93 15.09
C SER A 348 4.86 13.95 13.60
N LEU A 349 4.87 15.12 12.95
CA LEU A 349 4.60 15.26 11.52
C LEU A 349 5.68 14.57 10.67
N ALA A 350 6.97 14.83 10.98
CA ALA A 350 8.07 14.16 10.27
C ALA A 350 7.97 12.63 10.35
N LEU A 351 7.64 12.09 11.53
CA LEU A 351 7.42 10.65 11.70
C LEU A 351 6.17 10.16 10.97
N LEU A 352 5.08 10.93 10.96
CA LEU A 352 3.87 10.58 10.22
C LEU A 352 4.18 10.42 8.73
N LEU A 353 4.88 11.38 8.13
CA LEU A 353 5.28 11.35 6.72
C LEU A 353 6.13 10.11 6.40
N GLU A 354 7.10 9.80 7.25
CA GLU A 354 7.96 8.61 7.09
C GLU A 354 7.19 7.30 7.27
N ARG A 355 6.35 7.19 8.31
CA ARG A 355 5.70 5.93 8.73
C ARG A 355 4.43 5.61 7.95
N ARG A 356 3.68 6.63 7.52
CA ARG A 356 2.36 6.45 6.88
C ARG A 356 2.39 6.65 5.37
N PHE A 357 3.19 7.60 4.89
CA PHE A 357 3.19 8.00 3.48
C PHE A 357 4.43 7.55 2.72
N ASP A 358 5.29 6.74 3.36
CA ASP A 358 6.53 6.23 2.78
C ASP A 358 7.45 7.35 2.23
N TYR A 359 7.37 8.57 2.78
CA TYR A 359 8.37 9.61 2.54
C TYR A 359 9.64 9.18 3.27
N ALA A 360 10.45 8.34 2.63
CA ALA A 360 11.83 8.18 3.03
C ALA A 360 12.42 9.57 3.23
N ARG A 361 13.21 9.74 4.31
CA ARG A 361 13.85 11.00 4.72
C ARG A 361 14.00 11.90 3.51
N LEU A 362 13.29 13.02 3.47
CA LEU A 362 13.28 14.01 2.39
C LEU A 362 14.66 14.70 2.23
N SER A 363 15.74 13.93 2.37
CA SER A 363 17.14 14.32 2.38
C SER A 363 17.81 14.17 1.01
N SER A 364 17.24 13.38 0.09
CA SER A 364 17.74 13.24 -1.28
C SER A 364 16.58 13.38 -2.27
N SER A 365 16.68 14.38 -3.16
CA SER A 365 15.67 14.65 -4.20
C SER A 365 15.47 13.46 -5.14
N ALA A 366 16.50 12.63 -5.33
CA ALA A 366 16.47 11.47 -6.21
C ALA A 366 15.67 10.27 -5.67
N GLU A 367 15.35 10.27 -4.36
CA GLU A 367 14.65 9.17 -3.69
C GLU A 367 13.19 9.51 -3.37
N LYS A 368 12.72 10.70 -3.75
CA LYS A 368 11.31 11.10 -3.55
C LYS A 368 10.41 10.28 -4.48
N GLU A 369 9.50 9.51 -3.90
CA GLU A 369 8.48 8.76 -4.63
C GLU A 369 7.08 9.30 -4.28
N VAL A 370 6.16 9.27 -5.25
CA VAL A 370 4.76 9.60 -5.01
C VAL A 370 4.20 8.59 -3.99
N PRO A 371 3.58 9.05 -2.88
CA PRO A 371 3.03 8.15 -1.88
C PRO A 371 2.04 7.19 -2.51
N ALA A 372 2.13 5.91 -2.17
CA ALA A 372 1.20 4.93 -2.71
C ALA A 372 -0.27 5.29 -2.39
N ALA A 373 -0.52 5.92 -1.24
CA ALA A 373 -1.85 6.43 -0.88
C ALA A 373 -2.44 7.37 -1.96
N ILE A 374 -1.62 8.18 -2.63
CA ILE A 374 -2.04 9.07 -3.72
C ILE A 374 -2.30 8.27 -5.00
N LEU A 375 -1.40 7.36 -5.40
CA LEU A 375 -1.53 6.59 -6.65
C LEU A 375 -2.85 5.78 -6.74
N TRP A 376 -3.44 5.47 -5.59
CA TRP A 376 -4.67 4.68 -5.47
C TRP A 376 -5.88 5.51 -5.02
N ALA A 377 -5.69 6.79 -4.70
CA ALA A 377 -6.74 7.70 -4.28
C ALA A 377 -7.76 7.94 -5.41
N PRO A 378 -9.00 8.37 -5.08
CA PRO A 378 -9.93 8.95 -6.06
C PRO A 378 -9.28 10.01 -6.94
N GLU A 379 -9.74 10.13 -8.18
CA GLU A 379 -9.11 10.98 -9.20
C GLU A 379 -8.97 12.44 -8.76
N HIS A 380 -9.99 13.01 -8.11
CA HIS A 380 -9.95 14.38 -7.60
C HIS A 380 -8.83 14.62 -6.58
N MET A 381 -8.46 13.61 -5.78
CA MET A 381 -7.34 13.71 -4.84
C MET A 381 -5.99 13.62 -5.56
N GLN A 382 -5.91 12.81 -6.61
CA GLN A 382 -4.71 12.74 -7.46
C GLN A 382 -4.47 14.08 -8.15
N TRP A 383 -5.53 14.71 -8.66
CA TRP A 383 -5.45 16.05 -9.25
C TRP A 383 -4.97 17.10 -8.26
N GLU A 384 -5.46 17.10 -7.02
CA GLU A 384 -5.00 18.05 -6.00
C GLU A 384 -3.54 17.82 -5.59
N PHE A 385 -3.10 16.57 -5.50
CA PHE A 385 -1.69 16.26 -5.33
C PHE A 385 -0.83 16.79 -6.48
N LEU A 386 -1.25 16.55 -7.74
CA LEU A 386 -0.54 17.04 -8.92
C LEU A 386 -0.53 18.57 -8.98
N SER A 387 -1.61 19.22 -8.56
CA SER A 387 -1.70 20.67 -8.43
C SER A 387 -0.64 21.19 -7.46
N GLY A 388 -0.58 20.66 -6.23
CA GLY A 388 0.46 21.05 -5.26
C GLY A 388 1.88 20.74 -5.73
N LEU A 389 2.09 19.61 -6.42
CA LEU A 389 3.39 19.27 -7.01
C LEU A 389 3.81 20.28 -8.08
N PHE A 390 2.88 20.65 -8.97
CA PHE A 390 3.14 21.58 -10.06
C PHE A 390 3.38 23.00 -9.54
N GLU A 391 2.52 23.51 -8.67
CA GLU A 391 2.70 24.83 -8.04
C GLU A 391 4.01 24.91 -7.22
N GLY A 392 4.48 23.78 -6.69
CA GLY A 392 5.73 23.70 -5.94
C GLY A 392 7.00 23.73 -6.81
N ASP A 393 7.01 23.10 -7.99
CA ASP A 393 8.23 22.81 -8.79
C ASP A 393 8.20 23.38 -10.22
N ALA A 394 7.06 23.90 -10.69
CA ALA A 394 6.92 24.32 -12.08
C ALA A 394 7.70 25.61 -12.38
N HIS A 395 8.46 25.57 -13.47
CA HIS A 395 8.94 26.74 -14.19
C HIS A 395 8.19 26.85 -15.51
N LEU A 396 7.26 27.80 -15.61
CA LEU A 396 6.55 28.07 -16.86
C LEU A 396 7.42 28.93 -17.78
N ALA A 397 7.98 28.31 -18.82
CA ALA A 397 8.64 29.03 -19.91
C ALA A 397 7.69 29.15 -21.10
N PHE A 398 7.13 30.35 -21.31
CA PHE A 398 6.38 30.64 -22.53
C PHE A 398 7.35 30.73 -23.71
N ARG A 399 7.29 29.77 -24.64
CA ARG A 399 7.87 29.93 -25.98
C ARG A 399 6.74 30.32 -26.93
N GLN A 400 6.69 31.60 -27.29
CA GLN A 400 5.89 32.03 -28.43
C GLN A 400 6.50 31.46 -29.72
N HIS A 401 5.89 30.41 -30.25
CA HIS A 401 6.06 30.08 -31.66
C HIS A 401 4.93 30.76 -32.43
N LEU A 402 5.30 31.64 -33.36
CA LEU A 402 4.40 32.22 -34.36
C LEU A 402 3.51 31.08 -34.92
N HIS A 403 2.23 31.11 -34.53
CA HIS A 403 1.10 30.27 -34.96
C HIS A 403 0.63 29.05 -34.14
N ARG A 404 1.24 28.65 -33.00
CA ARG A 404 0.59 27.70 -32.06
C ARG A 404 1.04 27.90 -30.62
N GLU A 405 0.09 28.11 -29.72
CA GLU A 405 0.31 27.99 -28.26
C GLU A 405 0.36 26.51 -27.88
N GLN A 406 1.46 26.06 -27.29
CA GLN A 406 1.57 24.76 -26.64
C GLN A 406 2.29 24.91 -25.31
N THR A 407 1.66 24.41 -24.25
CA THR A 407 2.20 24.42 -22.89
C THR A 407 3.08 23.20 -22.67
N PHE A 408 4.34 23.39 -22.29
CA PHE A 408 5.23 22.32 -21.85
C PHE A 408 5.71 22.61 -20.42
N GLY A 409 5.49 21.67 -19.50
CA GLY A 409 6.08 21.66 -18.16
C GLY A 409 7.20 20.62 -18.09
N GLY A 410 8.37 20.99 -17.56
CA GLY A 410 9.50 20.07 -17.37
C GLY A 410 10.41 20.52 -16.22
N GLY A 411 10.65 19.63 -15.26
CA GLY A 411 11.63 19.79 -14.19
C GLY A 411 13.07 19.71 -14.71
N SER A 412 13.96 20.50 -14.12
CA SER A 412 15.27 20.81 -14.72
C SER A 412 16.32 19.69 -14.59
N HIS A 413 17.03 19.44 -15.70
CA HIS A 413 18.47 19.20 -15.65
C HIS A 413 19.16 19.92 -16.83
N ARG A 414 19.96 20.94 -16.46
CA ARG A 414 20.99 21.66 -17.24
C ARG A 414 20.55 22.31 -18.56
N CYS A 415 20.57 23.65 -18.57
CA CYS A 415 21.29 24.39 -19.62
C CYS A 415 21.89 25.66 -19.03
N VAL A 416 23.17 25.86 -19.33
CA VAL A 416 24.07 26.90 -18.81
C VAL A 416 24.09 28.08 -19.79
N ALA A 417 24.16 29.30 -19.22
CA ALA A 417 24.67 30.58 -19.77
C ALA A 417 23.64 31.74 -19.95
N PRO A 418 23.93 32.95 -19.40
CA PRO A 418 23.30 34.24 -19.75
C PRO A 418 24.19 35.01 -20.77
N PRO A 419 24.01 36.32 -21.12
CA PRO A 419 22.87 37.25 -21.11
C PRO A 419 22.69 38.02 -22.46
N ARG A 420 21.63 38.84 -22.61
CA ARG A 420 21.63 40.29 -22.97
C ARG A 420 20.44 40.76 -23.83
N CYS A 421 19.80 41.81 -23.30
CA CYS A 421 19.24 43.02 -23.96
C CYS A 421 18.25 42.91 -25.12
N LEU A 422 17.06 43.52 -24.95
CA LEU A 422 16.57 44.77 -25.58
C LEU A 422 15.07 44.92 -25.23
N ARG A 423 14.65 45.91 -24.42
CA ARG A 423 14.18 47.28 -24.78
C ARG A 423 13.00 47.34 -25.77
N ASN A 424 11.90 47.91 -25.24
CA ASN A 424 10.89 48.81 -25.84
C ASN A 424 9.99 48.36 -27.00
N ALA A 425 8.80 48.98 -26.96
CA ALA A 425 7.75 49.13 -28.00
C ALA A 425 6.81 47.91 -28.13
N SER A 426 5.48 48.02 -28.00
CA SER A 426 4.54 49.15 -27.91
C SER A 426 3.30 48.72 -27.13
#